data_AF-A0A0F9R3L4-F1
#
_entry.id   AF-A0A0F9R3L4-F1
#
_cell.length_a   1.000
_cell.length_b   1.000
_cell.length_c   1.000
_cell.angle_alpha   90.00
_cell.angle_beta   90.00
_cell.angle_gamma   90.00
#
_symmetry.space_group_name_H-M   'P 1'
#
loop_
_entity.id
_entity.type
_entity.pdbx_description
1 polymer ?
#
loop_
_entity_poly.entity_id
_entity_poly.type
_entity_poly.pdbx_seq_one_letter_code
_entity_poly.pdbx_strand_id
1 'polypeptide(L)'
;MGMFDEVLCRYPLVGCPEVQECLFQSNDTPAQYLDLYEIREDGTLWHEACDYRYETTDEAPLGFYIHRENKRWEQVLFEGELEIHGGPEDGGEYCFRFWFRDGRVRDFIPSLPDTPQG
;
A
#
# COMPACT_ATOMS: atom_id res chain seq x y z
N MET A 1 -6.71 -7.95 13.61
CA MET A 1 -6.49 -6.84 12.67
C MET A 1 -5.50 -5.89 13.31
N GLY A 2 -4.33 -5.76 12.71
CA GLY A 2 -3.25 -4.86 13.14
C GLY A 2 -3.28 -3.55 12.36
N MET A 3 -2.30 -2.69 12.61
CA MET A 3 -2.04 -1.48 11.83
C MET A 3 -1.44 -1.89 10.49
N PHE A 4 -1.96 -1.34 9.38
CA PHE A 4 -1.48 -1.59 8.03
C PHE A 4 -1.45 -0.29 7.24
N ASP A 5 -0.60 -0.23 6.23
CA ASP A 5 -0.64 0.83 5.22
C ASP A 5 -1.43 0.39 4.00
N GLU A 6 -1.90 1.36 3.24
CA GLU A 6 -2.60 1.13 1.98
C GLU A 6 -1.62 1.20 0.81
N VAL A 7 -1.82 0.35 -0.20
CA VAL A 7 -0.97 0.28 -1.39
C VAL A 7 -1.82 0.28 -2.64
N LEU A 8 -1.62 1.27 -3.50
CA LEU A 8 -2.10 1.27 -4.88
C LEU A 8 -1.07 0.56 -5.77
N CYS A 9 -1.50 -0.45 -6.53
CA CYS A 9 -0.61 -1.15 -7.46
C CYS A 9 -0.96 -0.77 -8.90
N ARG A 10 -0.12 0.04 -9.54
CA ARG A 10 -0.17 0.34 -10.99
C ARG A 10 0.79 -0.51 -11.79
N TYR A 11 1.74 -1.18 -11.13
CA TYR A 11 2.56 -2.18 -11.79
C TYR A 11 1.67 -3.30 -12.39
N PRO A 12 1.93 -3.75 -13.63
CA PRO A 12 1.06 -4.73 -14.30
C PRO A 12 0.97 -6.07 -13.54
N LEU A 13 -0.21 -6.39 -13.03
CA LEU A 13 -0.52 -7.66 -12.38
C LEU A 13 -0.87 -8.73 -13.42
N VAL A 14 0.13 -9.19 -14.18
CA VAL A 14 -0.06 -10.17 -15.26
C VAL A 14 -0.79 -11.42 -14.74
N GLY A 15 -1.93 -11.73 -15.35
CA GLY A 15 -2.77 -12.87 -14.99
C GLY A 15 -3.89 -12.56 -13.99
N CYS A 16 -3.94 -11.35 -13.41
CA CYS A 16 -4.97 -10.90 -12.47
C CYS A 16 -5.50 -9.48 -12.82
N PRO A 17 -5.93 -9.20 -14.07
CA PRO A 17 -6.37 -7.84 -14.46
C PRO A 17 -7.58 -7.32 -13.66
N GLU A 18 -8.39 -8.21 -13.10
CA GLU A 18 -9.60 -7.89 -12.34
C GLU A 18 -9.31 -7.16 -11.02
N VAL A 19 -8.08 -7.23 -10.50
CA VAL A 19 -7.68 -6.57 -9.24
C VAL A 19 -6.71 -5.40 -9.43
N GLN A 20 -6.41 -5.00 -10.67
CA GLN A 20 -5.48 -3.90 -10.97
C GLN A 20 -5.90 -2.56 -10.36
N GLU A 21 -7.22 -2.34 -10.21
CA GLU A 21 -7.79 -1.10 -9.65
C GLU A 21 -8.13 -1.21 -8.16
N CYS A 22 -7.80 -2.33 -7.51
CA CYS A 22 -8.05 -2.51 -6.08
C CYS A 22 -7.05 -1.73 -5.22
N LEU A 23 -7.50 -1.35 -4.03
CA LEU A 23 -6.64 -0.87 -2.96
C LEU A 23 -6.21 -2.06 -2.11
N PHE A 24 -4.90 -2.21 -1.93
CA PHE A 24 -4.32 -3.30 -1.15
C PHE A 24 -3.85 -2.79 0.21
N GLN A 25 -3.60 -3.72 1.12
CA GLN A 25 -3.05 -3.48 2.45
C GLN A 25 -1.69 -4.16 2.57
N SER A 26 -0.77 -3.55 3.30
CA SER A 26 0.55 -4.13 3.58
C SER A 26 1.02 -3.83 5.00
N ASN A 27 1.68 -4.83 5.60
CA ASN A 27 2.40 -4.70 6.87
C ASN A 27 3.93 -4.64 6.67
N ASP A 28 4.41 -4.67 5.42
CA ASP A 28 5.83 -4.79 5.06
C ASP A 28 6.41 -3.50 4.47
N THR A 29 5.66 -2.39 4.52
CA THR A 29 6.18 -1.07 4.11
C THR A 29 7.31 -0.62 5.04
N PRO A 30 8.21 0.28 4.59
CA PRO A 30 9.33 0.76 5.41
C PRO A 30 8.90 1.41 6.73
N ALA A 31 7.70 1.97 6.78
CA ALA A 31 7.17 2.65 7.95
C ALA A 31 5.65 2.51 8.01
N GLN A 32 5.18 1.85 9.07
CA GLN A 32 3.78 1.55 9.34
C GLN A 32 3.11 2.73 10.05
N TYR A 33 2.54 3.66 9.27
CA TYR A 33 1.97 4.91 9.79
C TYR A 33 0.53 5.18 9.31
N LEU A 34 -0.16 4.15 8.78
CA LEU A 34 -1.46 4.30 8.12
C LEU A 34 -1.36 5.23 6.90
N ASP A 35 -0.24 5.13 6.20
CA ASP A 35 0.07 5.94 5.03
C ASP A 35 -0.35 5.23 3.73
N LEU A 36 -0.30 5.99 2.64
CA LEU A 36 -0.61 5.51 1.30
C LEU A 36 0.68 5.37 0.51
N TYR A 37 0.90 4.17 -0.04
CA TYR A 37 1.96 3.86 -0.97
C TYR A 37 1.42 3.57 -2.37
N GLU A 38 2.28 3.72 -3.37
CA GLU A 38 1.99 3.38 -4.77
C GLU A 38 3.17 2.63 -5.38
N ILE A 39 2.92 1.41 -5.88
CA ILE A 39 3.82 0.75 -6.82
C ILE A 39 3.44 1.23 -8.21
N ARG A 40 4.28 2.08 -8.82
CA ARG A 40 4.00 2.65 -10.14
C ARG A 40 4.24 1.67 -11.28
N GLU A 41 3.77 2.02 -12.47
CA GLU A 41 3.90 1.22 -13.69
C GLU A 41 5.37 0.82 -14.00
N ASP A 42 6.33 1.68 -13.67
CA ASP A 42 7.77 1.44 -13.88
C ASP A 42 8.43 0.58 -12.79
N GLY A 43 7.64 0.11 -11.82
CA GLY A 43 8.06 -0.72 -10.70
C GLY A 43 8.68 0.05 -9.54
N THR A 44 8.64 1.39 -9.53
CA THR A 44 9.11 2.17 -8.37
C THR A 44 8.05 2.25 -7.27
N LEU A 45 8.48 2.25 -6.00
CA LEU A 45 7.62 2.47 -4.85
C LEU A 45 7.62 3.95 -4.46
N TRP A 46 6.45 4.52 -4.19
CA TRP A 46 6.26 5.90 -3.77
C TRP A 46 5.39 5.95 -2.52
N HIS A 47 5.61 6.95 -1.67
CA HIS A 47 4.77 7.22 -0.50
C HIS A 47 4.16 8.62 -0.58
N GLU A 48 2.90 8.76 -0.16
CA GLU A 48 2.22 10.05 -0.03
C GLU A 48 2.66 10.74 1.28
N ALA A 49 3.82 11.38 1.23
CA ALA A 49 4.31 12.21 2.32
C ALA A 49 3.41 13.43 2.56
N CYS A 50 3.35 13.88 3.80
CA CYS A 50 2.72 15.15 4.16
C CYS A 50 3.44 15.80 5.34
N ASP A 51 3.17 17.08 5.53
CA ASP A 51 3.57 17.80 6.73
C ASP A 51 2.44 17.67 7.76
N TYR A 52 2.79 17.46 9.03
CA TYR A 52 1.81 17.37 10.11
C TYR A 52 1.78 18.67 10.91
N ARG A 53 0.61 19.28 11.00
CA ARG A 53 0.36 20.40 11.91
C ARG A 53 -0.55 19.96 13.05
N TYR A 54 -0.09 20.18 14.28
CA TYR A 54 -0.86 19.91 15.48
C TYR A 54 -1.62 21.16 15.91
N GLU A 55 -2.89 20.98 16.25
CA GLU A 55 -3.74 22.04 16.77
C GLU A 55 -4.37 21.59 18.08
N THR A 56 -3.96 22.21 19.19
CA THR A 56 -4.51 21.92 20.51
C THR A 56 -5.79 22.74 20.72
N THR A 57 -6.89 22.06 21.07
CA THR A 57 -8.19 22.69 21.34
C THR A 57 -9.03 21.80 22.25
N ASP A 58 -9.80 22.42 23.15
CA ASP A 58 -10.71 21.71 24.06
C ASP A 58 -11.91 21.06 23.35
N GLU A 59 -12.15 21.42 22.08
CA GLU A 59 -13.21 20.84 21.25
C GLU A 59 -12.82 19.47 20.66
N ALA A 60 -11.52 19.16 20.60
CA ALA A 60 -11.04 17.92 20.01
C ALA A 60 -11.22 16.74 20.99
N PRO A 61 -11.66 15.55 20.52
CA PRO A 61 -11.88 14.38 21.39
C PRO A 61 -10.66 13.92 22.21
N LEU A 62 -9.45 14.19 21.69
CA LEU A 62 -8.18 13.87 22.33
C LEU A 62 -7.41 15.13 22.79
N GLY A 63 -8.06 16.30 22.78
CA GLY A 63 -7.44 17.60 23.09
C GLY A 63 -6.59 18.18 21.97
N PHE A 64 -6.48 17.50 20.83
CA PHE A 64 -5.83 18.02 19.63
C PHE A 64 -6.41 17.43 18.34
N TYR A 65 -6.27 18.18 17.24
CA TYR A 65 -6.39 17.69 15.88
C TYR A 65 -5.00 17.56 15.25
N ILE A 66 -4.82 16.55 14.39
CA ILE A 66 -3.66 16.44 13.50
C ILE A 66 -4.14 16.77 12.09
N HIS A 67 -3.56 17.81 11.51
CA HIS A 67 -3.80 18.21 10.13
C HIS A 67 -2.69 17.68 9.23
N ARG A 68 -3.05 17.04 8.13
CA ARG A 68 -2.13 16.63 7.06
C ARG A 68 -2.13 17.70 5.98
N GLU A 69 -0.99 18.35 5.77
CA GLU A 69 -0.81 19.47 4.85
C GLU A 69 0.29 19.16 3.83
N ASN A 70 0.36 19.91 2.73
CA ASN A 70 1.42 19.79 1.70
C ASN A 70 1.68 18.35 1.20
N LYS A 71 0.61 17.62 0.90
CA LYS A 71 0.70 16.26 0.35
C LYS A 71 1.57 16.22 -0.91
N ARG A 72 2.48 15.26 -0.96
CA ARG A 72 3.41 15.08 -2.07
C ARG A 72 3.82 13.61 -2.17
N TRP A 73 4.11 13.18 -3.39
CA TRP A 73 4.67 11.86 -3.62
C TRP A 73 6.19 11.93 -3.55
N GLU A 74 6.78 11.10 -2.70
CA GLU A 74 8.23 10.91 -2.67
C GLU A 74 8.58 9.47 -3.01
N GLN A 75 9.63 9.27 -3.80
CA GLN A 75 10.08 7.92 -4.15
C GLN A 75 10.77 7.29 -2.94
N VAL A 76 10.42 6.03 -2.69
CA VAL A 76 11.03 5.21 -1.66
C VAL A 76 12.04 4.27 -2.31
N LEU A 77 13.30 4.37 -1.91
CA LEU A 77 14.33 3.40 -2.28
C LEU A 77 14.19 2.16 -1.39
N PHE A 78 13.24 1.30 -1.74
CA PHE A 78 12.95 0.06 -1.03
C PHE A 78 13.75 -1.12 -1.59
N GLU A 79 14.16 -2.01 -0.70
CA GLU A 79 14.91 -3.24 -0.99
C GLU A 79 14.28 -4.39 -0.22
N GLY A 80 14.10 -5.55 -0.86
CA GLY A 80 13.54 -6.73 -0.21
C GLY A 80 12.16 -7.11 -0.73
N GLU A 81 11.34 -7.68 0.15
CA GLU A 81 10.02 -8.21 -0.18
C GLU A 81 8.93 -7.29 0.37
N LEU A 82 7.92 -7.00 -0.45
CA LEU A 82 6.70 -6.30 -0.06
C LEU A 82 5.52 -7.21 -0.36
N GLU A 83 4.82 -7.68 0.67
CA GLU A 83 3.56 -8.40 0.52
C GLU A 83 2.40 -7.42 0.56
N ILE A 84 1.48 -7.53 -0.39
CA ILE A 84 0.23 -6.77 -0.43
C ILE A 84 -0.96 -7.72 -0.52
N HIS A 85 -2.01 -7.44 0.25
CA HIS A 85 -3.24 -8.23 0.32
C HIS A 85 -4.45 -7.39 -0.01
N GLY A 86 -5.40 -7.94 -0.74
CA GLY A 86 -6.60 -7.21 -1.11
C GLY A 86 -7.34 -7.90 -2.24
N GLY A 87 -8.43 -7.30 -2.67
CA GLY A 87 -9.26 -7.85 -3.72
C GLY A 87 -10.54 -7.04 -3.89
N PRO A 88 -11.40 -7.44 -4.84
CA PRO A 88 -12.71 -6.84 -4.98
C PRO A 88 -13.57 -7.18 -3.75
N GLU A 89 -14.48 -6.27 -3.38
CA GLU A 89 -15.34 -6.44 -2.19
C GLU A 89 -16.19 -7.74 -2.23
N ASP A 90 -16.66 -8.12 -3.43
CA ASP A 90 -17.42 -9.34 -3.69
C ASP A 90 -16.55 -10.51 -4.22
N GLY A 91 -15.22 -10.37 -4.16
CA GLY A 91 -14.25 -11.30 -4.75
C GLY A 91 -13.54 -12.20 -3.74
N GLY A 92 -12.57 -12.98 -4.25
CA GLY A 92 -11.59 -13.65 -3.41
C GLY A 92 -10.51 -12.69 -2.92
N GLU A 93 -9.81 -13.08 -1.85
CA GLU A 93 -8.63 -12.36 -1.37
C GLU A 93 -7.41 -12.75 -2.22
N TYR A 94 -6.73 -11.75 -2.76
CA TYR A 94 -5.49 -11.91 -3.50
C TYR A 94 -4.33 -11.47 -2.61
N CYS A 95 -3.21 -12.17 -2.74
CA CYS A 95 -1.95 -11.76 -2.17
C CYS A 95 -0.91 -11.67 -3.29
N PHE A 96 -0.10 -10.61 -3.28
CA PHE A 96 1.02 -10.45 -4.19
C PHE A 96 2.27 -10.17 -3.39
N ARG A 97 3.34 -10.91 -3.68
CA ARG A 97 4.67 -10.64 -3.12
C ARG A 97 5.56 -10.05 -4.20
N PHE A 98 6.08 -8.86 -3.95
CA PHE A 98 6.97 -8.13 -4.85
C PHE A 98 8.40 -8.14 -4.32
N TRP A 99 9.38 -8.44 -5.17
CA TRP A 99 10.80 -8.33 -4.83
C TRP A 99 11.39 -7.07 -5.45
N PHE A 100 11.87 -6.17 -4.61
CA PHE A 100 12.53 -4.93 -5.00
C PHE A 100 14.05 -5.08 -4.98
N ARG A 101 14.71 -4.59 -6.03
CA ARG A 101 16.15 -4.33 -6.07
C ARG A 101 16.47 -3.07 -6.86
N ASP A 102 17.40 -2.28 -6.34
CA ASP A 102 17.76 -0.95 -6.82
C ASP A 102 16.55 -0.01 -6.84
N GLY A 103 15.70 -0.10 -5.80
CA GLY A 103 14.48 0.71 -5.67
C GLY A 103 13.38 0.41 -6.69
N ARG A 104 13.41 -0.76 -7.34
CA ARG A 104 12.44 -1.17 -8.37
C ARG A 104 12.03 -2.63 -8.23
N VAL A 105 10.78 -2.93 -8.57
CA VAL A 105 10.29 -4.31 -8.73
C VAL A 105 11.16 -5.04 -9.76
N ARG A 106 11.63 -6.23 -9.37
CA ARG A 106 12.36 -7.17 -10.23
C ARG A 106 11.51 -8.37 -10.60
N ASP A 107 10.67 -8.82 -9.68
CA ASP A 107 9.78 -9.94 -9.87
C ASP A 107 8.59 -9.82 -8.92
N PHE A 108 7.51 -10.53 -9.22
CA PHE A 108 6.39 -10.69 -8.30
C PHE A 108 5.73 -12.06 -8.46
N ILE A 109 5.16 -12.58 -7.37
CA ILE A 109 4.43 -13.84 -7.37
C ILE A 109 3.02 -13.58 -6.85
N PRO A 110 1.97 -13.88 -7.65
CA PRO A 110 0.61 -13.90 -7.15
C PRO A 110 0.36 -15.18 -6.33
N SER A 111 -0.26 -15.01 -5.17
CA SER A 111 -1.00 -16.06 -4.48
C SER A 111 -2.48 -15.81 -4.78
N LEU A 112 -3.04 -16.62 -5.68
CA LEU A 112 -4.45 -16.54 -6.04
C LEU A 112 -5.31 -16.99 -4.85
N PRO A 113 -6.54 -16.48 -4.71
CA PRO A 113 -7.49 -17.01 -3.74
C PRO A 113 -7.62 -18.53 -3.94
N ASP A 114 -7.55 -19.30 -2.86
CA ASP A 114 -7.80 -20.73 -2.90
C ASP A 114 -9.15 -20.97 -3.59
N THR A 115 -9.13 -21.58 -4.78
CA THR A 115 -10.36 -22.03 -5.42
C THR A 115 -11.02 -23.01 -4.46
N PRO A 116 -12.26 -22.76 -3.96
CA PRO A 116 -12.95 -23.78 -3.20
C PRO A 116 -13.05 -25.01 -4.10
N GLN A 117 -12.46 -26.12 -3.66
CA GLN A 117 -12.62 -27.42 -4.30
C GLN A 117 -14.08 -27.83 -4.10
N GLY A 118 -14.93 -27.48 -5.07
CA GLY A 118 -16.34 -27.85 -5.15
C GLY A 118 -16.59 -28.82 -6.29
#